data_AF-A0A7S3RBH9-F1
#
_entry.id   AF-A0A7S3RBH9-F1
#
_cell.length_a   1.000
_cell.length_b   1.000
_cell.length_c   1.000
_cell.angle_alpha   90.00
_cell.angle_beta   90.00
_cell.angle_gamma   90.00
#
_symmetry.space_group_name_H-M   'P 1'
#
loop_
_entity.id
_entity.type
_entity.pdbx_description
1 polymer ?
#
loop_
_entity_poly.entity_id
_entity_poly.type
_entity_poly.pdbx_seq_one_letter_code
_entity_poly.pdbx_strand_id
1 'polypeptide(L)'
;SLQASGWFGGASAGPGVGYDYATQGVACCEVEVDCLSGEVAMRRADLLMDQGTPLNPEIDLGQVEGGFVMALGLFFTETIEHSPTGSNKTIGTWEYKIPAVHDIPLELNITFLPRAPNPAPNATLHSKACAEPPMALAVSAFLAARSAILAARAEVEGAPRMLLLNAPLTPAAVQAACLVDPQHLVME
;
A
#
# COMPACT_ATOMS: atom_id res chain seq x y z
N SER A 1 -7.13 14.98 48.91
CA SER A 1 -7.03 13.86 47.94
C SER A 1 -6.04 14.26 46.86
N LEU A 2 -5.19 13.34 46.40
CA LEU A 2 -4.18 13.59 45.36
C LEU A 2 -4.74 13.29 43.96
N GLN A 3 -5.91 13.86 43.63
CA GLN A 3 -6.55 13.63 42.35
C GLN A 3 -6.34 14.83 41.41
N ALA A 4 -5.90 14.55 40.18
CA ALA A 4 -5.79 15.53 39.11
C ALA A 4 -6.43 14.97 37.83
N SER A 5 -6.90 15.85 36.95
CA SER A 5 -7.38 15.53 35.61
C SER A 5 -6.63 16.37 34.58
N GLY A 6 -6.38 15.77 33.40
CA GLY A 6 -5.78 16.44 32.25
C GLY A 6 -6.79 16.62 31.13
N TRP A 7 -6.65 17.69 30.36
CA TRP A 7 -7.48 17.99 29.20
C TRP A 7 -6.62 18.54 28.06
N PHE A 8 -6.93 18.16 26.81
CA PHE A 8 -6.28 18.68 25.61
C PHE A 8 -7.33 19.25 24.66
N GLY A 9 -7.20 20.52 24.29
CA GLY A 9 -8.21 21.29 23.55
C GLY A 9 -8.20 21.13 22.02
N GLY A 10 -7.41 20.19 21.49
CA GLY A 10 -7.17 20.08 20.04
C GLY A 10 -6.20 21.14 19.54
N ALA A 11 -5.64 20.94 18.36
CA ALA A 11 -4.75 21.90 17.73
C ALA A 11 -5.52 22.80 16.76
N SER A 12 -5.23 24.10 16.80
CA SER A 12 -5.80 25.09 15.90
C SER A 12 -4.88 25.20 14.69
N ALA A 13 -5.21 24.51 13.60
CA ALA A 13 -4.56 24.77 12.33
C ALA A 13 -4.77 26.27 12.00
N GLY A 14 -3.69 26.97 11.64
CA GLY A 14 -3.75 28.40 11.35
C GLY A 14 -4.80 28.70 10.27
N PRO A 15 -5.36 29.93 10.21
CA PRO A 15 -6.37 30.26 9.22
C PRO A 15 -5.87 29.95 7.80
N GLY A 16 -6.52 28.99 7.13
CA GLY A 16 -6.19 28.55 5.76
C GLY A 16 -5.41 27.25 5.64
N VAL A 17 -4.96 26.63 6.75
CA VAL A 17 -4.27 25.33 6.74
C VAL A 17 -5.21 24.27 7.31
N GLY A 18 -5.45 23.17 6.58
CA GLY A 18 -6.40 22.12 7.00
C GLY A 18 -5.85 21.10 8.01
N TYR A 19 -4.55 21.14 8.29
CA TYR A 19 -3.83 20.16 9.13
C TYR A 19 -2.70 20.85 9.91
N ASP A 20 -2.36 20.33 11.10
CA ASP A 20 -1.29 20.90 11.94
C ASP A 20 0.12 20.53 11.48
N TYR A 21 0.27 19.36 10.88
CA TYR A 21 1.51 18.86 10.26
C TYR A 21 1.18 17.79 9.21
N ALA A 22 2.15 17.45 8.37
CA ALA A 22 2.07 16.34 7.44
C ALA A 22 3.15 15.29 7.76
N THR A 23 2.74 14.02 7.71
CA THR A 23 3.66 12.87 7.66
C THR A 23 4.07 12.66 6.21
N GLN A 24 5.36 12.47 5.97
CA GLN A 24 5.92 12.27 4.63
C GLN A 24 6.60 10.90 4.58
N GLY A 25 6.70 10.33 3.39
CA GLY A 25 7.40 9.08 3.19
C GLY A 25 7.61 8.77 1.72
N VAL A 26 8.49 7.81 1.47
CA VAL A 26 8.80 7.29 0.13
C VAL A 26 8.86 5.77 0.23
N ALA A 27 8.36 5.09 -0.79
CA ALA A 27 8.51 3.65 -0.94
C ALA A 27 9.04 3.29 -2.33
N CYS A 28 9.86 2.25 -2.37
CA CYS A 28 10.28 1.56 -3.58
C CYS A 28 9.85 0.11 -3.47
N CYS A 29 9.13 -0.41 -4.46
CA CYS A 29 8.68 -1.79 -4.49
C CYS A 29 9.17 -2.49 -5.75
N GLU A 30 9.53 -3.76 -5.60
CA GLU A 30 9.84 -4.68 -6.67
C GLU A 30 8.83 -5.84 -6.62
N VAL A 31 8.26 -6.14 -7.78
CA VAL A 31 7.26 -7.20 -7.93
C VAL A 31 7.60 -8.04 -9.14
N GLU A 32 7.20 -9.29 -9.09
CA GLU A 32 7.25 -10.22 -10.21
C GLU A 32 5.83 -10.58 -10.62
N VAL A 33 5.54 -10.53 -11.92
CA VAL A 33 4.22 -10.85 -12.47
C VAL A 33 4.34 -12.08 -13.34
N ASP A 34 3.63 -13.14 -12.97
CA ASP A 34 3.42 -14.28 -13.86
C ASP A 34 2.37 -13.90 -14.90
N CYS A 35 2.81 -13.75 -16.16
CA CYS A 35 1.93 -13.30 -17.24
C CYS A 35 0.91 -14.35 -17.68
N LEU A 36 1.11 -15.63 -17.33
CA LEU A 36 0.22 -16.73 -17.68
C LEU A 36 -0.91 -16.88 -16.66
N SER A 37 -0.57 -16.87 -15.37
CA SER A 37 -1.54 -17.01 -14.28
C SER A 37 -2.13 -15.68 -13.82
N GLY A 38 -1.38 -14.58 -14.00
CA GLY A 38 -1.68 -13.27 -13.46
C GLY A 38 -1.26 -13.05 -12.02
N GLU A 39 -0.65 -14.05 -11.38
CA GLU A 39 -0.16 -13.95 -10.00
C GLU A 39 0.92 -12.87 -9.87
N VAL A 40 0.85 -12.08 -8.79
CA VAL A 40 1.81 -11.01 -8.49
C VAL A 40 2.54 -11.35 -7.20
N ALA A 41 3.83 -11.59 -7.28
CA ALA A 41 4.68 -11.87 -6.13
C ALA A 41 5.44 -10.62 -5.70
N MET A 42 5.27 -10.23 -4.43
CA MET A 42 6.00 -9.12 -3.82
C MET A 42 7.44 -9.55 -3.49
N ARG A 43 8.44 -9.06 -4.23
CA ARG A 43 9.85 -9.43 -4.02
C ARG A 43 10.49 -8.60 -2.92
N ARG A 44 10.35 -7.28 -3.00
CA ARG A 44 10.99 -6.36 -2.06
C ARG A 44 10.21 -5.06 -1.92
N ALA A 45 10.21 -4.50 -0.71
CA ALA A 45 9.73 -3.15 -0.44
C ALA A 45 10.68 -2.42 0.52
N ASP A 46 11.14 -1.24 0.12
CA ASP A 46 11.94 -0.35 0.96
C ASP A 46 11.15 0.93 1.23
N LEU A 47 10.91 1.23 2.51
CA LEU A 47 10.18 2.40 2.96
C LEU A 47 11.08 3.32 3.79
N LEU A 48 10.98 4.62 3.53
CA LEU A 48 11.54 5.69 4.36
C LEU A 48 10.41 6.59 4.83
N MET A 49 10.19 6.65 6.14
CA MET A 49 9.09 7.41 6.75
C MET A 49 9.61 8.53 7.66
N ASP A 50 9.04 9.71 7.54
CA ASP A 50 9.23 10.82 8.48
C ASP A 50 8.20 10.71 9.62
N GLN A 51 8.62 10.08 10.73
CA GLN A 51 7.78 9.87 11.92
C GLN A 51 8.00 10.91 13.02
N GLY A 52 8.67 12.03 12.74
CA GLY A 52 9.00 12.97 13.81
C GLY A 52 10.09 12.40 14.73
N THR A 53 9.89 12.61 16.03
CA THR A 53 10.55 11.86 17.10
C THR A 53 9.60 10.76 17.58
N PRO A 54 9.82 9.49 17.21
CA PRO A 54 8.96 8.37 17.60
C PRO A 54 8.80 8.29 19.12
N LEU A 55 7.56 8.11 19.60
CA LEU A 55 7.30 7.86 21.03
C LEU A 55 7.78 6.48 21.43
N ASN A 56 7.47 5.49 20.59
CA ASN A 56 7.99 4.14 20.67
C ASN A 56 8.30 3.66 19.24
N PRO A 57 9.58 3.51 18.87
CA PRO A 57 9.95 3.15 17.50
C PRO A 57 9.44 1.76 17.08
N GLU A 58 9.26 0.82 18.02
CA GLU A 58 8.78 -0.53 17.71
C GLU A 58 7.27 -0.53 17.38
N ILE A 59 6.49 0.28 18.09
CA ILE A 59 5.06 0.44 17.80
C ILE A 59 4.87 1.15 16.47
N ASP A 60 5.62 2.23 16.23
CA ASP A 60 5.55 2.97 14.98
C ASP A 60 5.99 2.11 13.78
N LEU A 61 6.97 1.22 13.99
CA LEU A 61 7.38 0.24 12.99
C LEU A 61 6.23 -0.71 12.64
N GLY A 62 5.60 -1.31 13.65
CA GLY A 62 4.46 -2.21 13.43
C GLY A 62 3.25 -1.51 12.77
N GLN A 63 3.04 -0.22 13.04
CA GLN A 63 2.03 0.58 12.35
C GLN A 63 2.37 0.80 10.87
N VAL A 64 3.64 1.08 10.56
CA VAL A 64 4.11 1.21 9.17
C VAL A 64 3.98 -0.11 8.41
N GLU A 65 4.40 -1.22 9.01
CA GLU A 65 4.23 -2.57 8.44
C GLU A 65 2.76 -2.89 8.20
N GLY A 66 1.93 -2.76 9.23
CA GLY A 66 0.51 -3.09 9.17
C GLY A 66 -0.26 -2.22 8.17
N GLY A 67 -0.02 -0.91 8.17
CA GLY A 67 -0.66 0.01 7.23
C GLY A 67 -0.23 -0.25 5.79
N PHE A 68 1.05 -0.53 5.55
CA PHE A 68 1.54 -0.87 4.22
C PHE A 68 0.94 -2.18 3.71
N VAL A 69 0.96 -3.26 4.51
CA VAL A 69 0.41 -4.57 4.11
C VAL A 69 -1.11 -4.50 3.92
N MET A 70 -1.84 -3.77 4.78
CA MET A 70 -3.27 -3.54 4.59
C MET A 70 -3.58 -2.89 3.23
N ALA A 71 -2.77 -1.92 2.82
CA ALA A 71 -2.95 -1.28 1.53
C ALA A 71 -2.50 -2.16 0.34
N LEU A 72 -1.56 -3.09 0.53
CA LEU A 72 -1.31 -4.13 -0.48
C LEU A 72 -2.58 -4.96 -0.72
N GLY A 73 -3.32 -5.30 0.34
CA GLY A 73 -4.62 -5.95 0.23
C GLY A 73 -5.59 -5.19 -0.65
N LEU A 74 -5.75 -3.88 -0.38
CA LEU A 74 -6.58 -2.98 -1.20
C LEU A 74 -6.18 -2.99 -2.69
N PHE A 75 -4.88 -3.08 -3.00
CA PHE A 75 -4.39 -2.99 -4.38
C PHE A 75 -4.34 -4.33 -5.12
N PHE A 76 -4.30 -5.47 -4.44
CA PHE A 76 -4.04 -6.77 -5.08
C PHE A 76 -5.08 -7.86 -4.78
N THR A 77 -5.61 -7.94 -3.57
CA THR A 77 -6.39 -9.13 -3.13
C THR A 77 -7.84 -8.80 -2.78
N GLU A 78 -8.07 -7.70 -2.05
CA GLU A 78 -9.35 -7.39 -1.40
C GLU A 78 -10.38 -6.90 -2.42
N THR A 79 -11.31 -7.77 -2.80
CA THR A 79 -12.41 -7.47 -3.73
C THR A 79 -13.75 -7.57 -2.99
N ILE A 80 -14.64 -6.60 -3.24
CA ILE A 80 -16.01 -6.62 -2.74
C ILE A 80 -16.97 -6.73 -3.93
N GLU A 81 -17.70 -7.83 -3.99
CA GLU A 81 -18.66 -8.06 -5.07
C GLU A 81 -20.10 -7.85 -4.59
N HIS A 82 -20.88 -7.14 -5.40
CA HIS A 82 -22.31 -6.94 -5.18
C HIS A 82 -23.12 -7.69 -6.24
N SER A 83 -24.28 -8.19 -5.86
CA SER A 83 -25.27 -8.71 -6.82
C SER A 83 -25.88 -7.57 -7.63
N PRO A 84 -26.55 -7.88 -8.77
CA PRO A 84 -27.28 -6.86 -9.53
C PRO A 84 -28.39 -6.15 -8.73
N THR A 85 -28.85 -6.74 -7.62
CA THR A 85 -29.83 -6.15 -6.71
C THR A 85 -29.20 -5.37 -5.56
N GLY A 86 -27.87 -5.26 -5.52
CA GLY A 86 -27.10 -4.49 -4.53
C GLY A 86 -26.65 -5.28 -3.29
N SER A 87 -27.01 -6.56 -3.16
CA SER A 87 -26.62 -7.37 -2.00
C SER A 87 -25.13 -7.74 -2.05
N ASN A 88 -24.41 -7.58 -0.95
CA ASN A 88 -23.01 -8.02 -0.84
C ASN A 88 -22.92 -9.55 -1.00
N LYS A 89 -22.01 -10.03 -1.85
CA LYS A 89 -21.72 -11.46 -2.04
C LYS A 89 -20.47 -11.93 -1.30
N THR A 90 -19.52 -11.02 -1.05
CA THR A 90 -18.27 -11.30 -0.35
C THR A 90 -18.50 -11.19 1.16
N ILE A 91 -19.16 -12.20 1.74
CA ILE A 91 -19.52 -12.23 3.16
C ILE A 91 -18.69 -13.29 3.88
N GLY A 92 -17.59 -12.86 4.48
CA GLY A 92 -16.71 -13.72 5.28
C GLY A 92 -15.36 -13.94 4.64
N THR A 93 -14.49 -14.66 5.34
CA THR A 93 -13.08 -14.88 4.95
C THR A 93 -12.92 -15.89 3.82
N TRP A 94 -13.98 -16.61 3.44
CA TRP A 94 -13.93 -17.55 2.34
C TRP A 94 -14.01 -16.83 0.99
N GLU A 95 -14.73 -15.72 0.91
CA GLU A 95 -14.90 -14.91 -0.28
C GLU A 95 -14.05 -13.64 -0.25
N TYR A 96 -13.85 -13.03 0.92
CA TYR A 96 -13.02 -11.84 1.10
C TYR A 96 -11.60 -12.22 1.54
N LYS A 97 -10.62 -11.97 0.67
CA LYS A 97 -9.22 -12.35 0.89
C LYS A 97 -8.37 -11.15 1.29
N ILE A 98 -8.12 -11.05 2.58
CA ILE A 98 -7.08 -10.17 3.13
C ILE A 98 -5.69 -10.75 2.81
N PRO A 99 -4.63 -9.90 2.82
CA PRO A 99 -3.26 -10.36 2.72
C PRO A 99 -2.92 -11.46 3.73
N ALA A 100 -2.35 -12.53 3.23
CA ALA A 100 -1.76 -13.62 3.98
C ALA A 100 -0.23 -13.52 3.93
N VAL A 101 0.45 -14.47 4.58
CA VAL A 101 1.92 -14.47 4.72
C VAL A 101 2.65 -14.47 3.36
N HIS A 102 2.05 -15.05 2.32
CA HIS A 102 2.63 -15.11 0.98
C HIS A 102 2.51 -13.80 0.19
N ASP A 103 1.62 -12.89 0.62
CA ASP A 103 1.36 -11.61 -0.03
C ASP A 103 2.30 -10.49 0.48
N ILE A 104 3.01 -10.75 1.58
CA ILE A 104 3.97 -9.82 2.18
C ILE A 104 5.27 -9.84 1.35
N PRO A 105 5.93 -8.68 1.15
CA PRO A 105 7.25 -8.65 0.51
C PRO A 105 8.24 -9.60 1.18
N LEU A 106 8.97 -10.39 0.39
CA LEU A 106 10.02 -11.29 0.90
C LEU A 106 11.10 -10.51 1.66
N GLU A 107 11.44 -9.33 1.16
CA GLU A 107 12.28 -8.35 1.84
C GLU A 107 11.47 -7.08 2.13
N LEU A 108 11.18 -6.80 3.40
CA LEU A 108 10.52 -5.57 3.85
C LEU A 108 11.48 -4.76 4.72
N ASN A 109 12.01 -3.67 4.17
CA ASN A 109 12.93 -2.78 4.87
C ASN A 109 12.21 -1.46 5.19
N ILE A 110 12.14 -1.11 6.47
CA ILE A 110 11.54 0.15 6.91
C ILE A 110 12.57 0.95 7.69
N THR A 111 12.73 2.21 7.31
CA THR A 111 13.64 3.14 7.98
C THR A 111 12.91 4.44 8.32
N PHE A 112 13.27 5.02 9.47
CA PHE A 112 12.75 6.33 9.87
C PHE A 112 13.77 7.42 9.57
N LEU A 113 13.27 8.55 9.07
CA LEU A 113 14.08 9.70 8.74
C LEU A 113 14.77 10.24 10.02
N PRO A 114 16.11 10.22 10.10
CA PRO A 114 16.80 10.65 11.30
C PRO A 114 16.74 12.17 11.45
N ARG A 115 16.64 12.64 12.69
CA ARG A 115 16.73 14.08 13.05
C ARG A 115 15.65 14.94 12.37
N ALA A 116 14.43 14.43 12.26
CA ALA A 116 13.29 15.13 11.66
C ALA A 116 12.17 15.40 12.68
N PRO A 117 12.38 16.17 13.77
CA PRO A 117 11.35 16.40 14.79
C PRO A 117 10.13 17.10 14.19
N ASN A 118 8.93 16.77 14.68
CA ASN A 118 7.71 17.44 14.25
C ASN A 118 7.77 18.95 14.57
N PRO A 119 7.67 19.84 13.56
CA PRO A 119 7.71 21.29 13.77
C PRO A 119 6.44 21.85 14.42
N ALA A 120 5.35 21.07 14.49
CA ALA A 120 4.11 21.55 15.08
C ALA A 120 4.26 21.79 16.58
N PRO A 121 3.90 22.98 17.10
CA PRO A 121 4.11 23.36 18.49
C PRO A 121 3.29 22.52 19.48
N ASN A 122 2.17 21.96 19.01
CA ASN A 122 1.25 21.14 19.81
C ASN A 122 1.53 19.64 19.67
N ALA A 123 2.57 19.23 18.94
CA ALA A 123 2.93 17.83 18.79
C ALA A 123 3.55 17.30 20.08
N THR A 124 2.91 16.28 20.66
CA THR A 124 3.41 15.61 21.86
C THR A 124 4.81 15.07 21.62
N LEU A 125 5.80 15.58 22.36
CA LEU A 125 7.20 15.15 22.28
C LEU A 125 7.78 15.17 20.84
N HIS A 126 7.28 16.07 19.99
CA HIS A 126 7.68 16.17 18.57
C HIS A 126 7.42 14.91 17.74
N SER A 127 6.47 14.05 18.14
CA SER A 127 6.06 12.86 17.37
C SER A 127 5.12 13.20 16.21
N LYS A 128 4.92 12.24 15.29
CA LYS A 128 3.92 12.31 14.22
C LYS A 128 3.00 11.08 14.25
N ALA A 129 1.81 11.22 13.69
CA ALA A 129 0.91 10.10 13.47
C ALA A 129 1.46 9.15 12.39
N CYS A 130 1.43 7.85 12.69
CA CYS A 130 2.14 6.82 11.93
C CYS A 130 1.24 5.82 11.16
N ALA A 131 -0.02 5.63 11.54
CA ALA A 131 -0.85 4.50 11.10
C ALA A 131 -1.34 4.57 9.64
N GLU A 132 -1.96 5.69 9.24
CA GLU A 132 -2.58 5.86 7.93
C GLU A 132 -1.59 6.26 6.80
N PRO A 133 -0.59 7.14 7.03
CA PRO A 133 0.35 7.55 5.99
C PRO A 133 1.04 6.42 5.18
N PRO A 134 1.48 5.30 5.77
CA PRO A 134 2.13 4.20 5.02
C PRO A 134 1.19 3.52 4.02
N MET A 135 -0.14 3.59 4.21
CA MET A 135 -1.10 3.00 3.27
C MET A 135 -0.96 3.62 1.87
N ALA A 136 -0.72 4.93 1.79
CA ALA A 136 -0.54 5.62 0.53
C ALA A 136 0.70 5.14 -0.23
N LEU A 137 1.73 4.66 0.47
CA LEU A 137 2.98 4.21 -0.13
C LEU A 137 2.85 2.88 -0.87
N ALA A 138 1.86 2.05 -0.53
CA ALA A 138 1.59 0.79 -1.22
C ALA A 138 1.23 0.98 -2.70
N VAL A 139 0.86 2.20 -3.13
CA VAL A 139 0.68 2.53 -4.55
C VAL A 139 1.95 2.26 -5.37
N SER A 140 3.13 2.32 -4.76
CA SER A 140 4.40 1.99 -5.42
C SER A 140 4.43 0.54 -5.92
N ALA A 141 3.84 -0.40 -5.17
CA ALA A 141 3.69 -1.79 -5.58
C ALA A 141 2.73 -1.94 -6.77
N PHE A 142 1.58 -1.26 -6.73
CA PHE A 142 0.63 -1.22 -7.85
C PHE A 142 1.29 -0.68 -9.13
N LEU A 143 2.10 0.37 -9.02
CA LEU A 143 2.82 0.96 -10.16
C LEU A 143 3.96 0.07 -10.66
N ALA A 144 4.61 -0.68 -9.78
CA ALA A 144 5.60 -1.69 -10.16
C ALA A 144 4.93 -2.82 -10.98
N ALA A 145 3.79 -3.33 -10.51
CA ALA A 145 3.02 -4.34 -11.24
C ALA A 145 2.54 -3.83 -12.60
N ARG A 146 2.03 -2.59 -12.67
CA ARG A 146 1.68 -1.94 -13.93
C ARG A 146 2.88 -1.87 -14.89
N SER A 147 4.08 -1.59 -14.37
CA SER A 147 5.29 -1.52 -15.19
C SER A 147 5.68 -2.90 -15.72
N ALA A 148 5.56 -3.95 -14.92
CA ALA A 148 5.77 -5.34 -15.36
C ALA A 148 4.76 -5.76 -16.45
N ILE A 149 3.47 -5.44 -16.28
CA ILE A 149 2.43 -5.71 -17.28
C ILE A 149 2.72 -4.97 -18.59
N LEU A 150 3.16 -3.71 -18.52
CA LEU A 150 3.53 -2.94 -19.71
C LEU A 150 4.74 -3.55 -20.43
N ALA A 151 5.71 -4.08 -19.70
CA ALA A 151 6.85 -4.79 -20.28
C ALA A 151 6.38 -6.07 -21.01
N ALA A 152 5.53 -6.88 -20.39
CA ALA A 152 4.96 -8.08 -21.00
C ALA A 152 4.18 -7.76 -22.28
N ARG A 153 3.35 -6.71 -22.27
CA ARG A 153 2.60 -6.27 -23.46
C ARG A 153 3.51 -5.78 -24.58
N ALA A 154 4.64 -5.18 -24.24
CA ALA A 154 5.57 -4.68 -25.25
C ALA A 154 6.19 -5.82 -26.07
N GLU A 155 6.32 -7.01 -25.49
CA GLU A 155 6.79 -8.21 -26.21
C GLU A 155 5.75 -8.73 -27.22
N VAL A 156 4.46 -8.52 -26.96
CA VAL A 156 3.36 -8.96 -27.83
C VAL A 156 2.99 -7.91 -28.90
N GLU A 157 2.75 -6.67 -28.48
CA GLU A 157 2.20 -5.61 -29.34
C GLU A 157 3.26 -4.58 -29.81
N GLY A 158 4.49 -4.64 -29.29
CA GLY A 158 5.54 -3.67 -29.56
C GLY A 158 5.47 -2.43 -28.67
N ALA A 159 5.11 -1.26 -29.21
CA ALA A 159 5.18 -0.01 -28.45
C ALA A 159 4.14 0.06 -27.32
N PRO A 160 4.53 0.33 -26.06
CA PRO A 160 3.61 0.35 -24.94
C PRO A 160 2.61 1.50 -25.08
N ARG A 161 1.32 1.17 -25.14
CA ARG A 161 0.23 2.14 -25.07
C ARG A 161 -0.12 2.45 -23.62
N MET A 162 -0.77 3.60 -23.41
CA MET A 162 -1.30 3.97 -22.11
C MET A 162 -2.27 2.90 -21.61
N LEU A 163 -1.89 2.20 -20.54
CA LEU A 163 -2.70 1.19 -19.87
C LEU A 163 -3.36 1.80 -18.63
N LEU A 164 -4.69 1.76 -18.62
CA LEU A 164 -5.51 2.06 -17.46
C LEU A 164 -5.83 0.74 -16.76
N LEU A 165 -5.38 0.62 -15.50
CA LEU A 165 -5.70 -0.51 -14.64
C LEU A 165 -6.53 0.00 -13.47
N ASN A 166 -7.55 -0.78 -13.11
CA ASN A 166 -8.33 -0.53 -11.90
C ASN A 166 -7.77 -1.39 -10.78
N ALA A 167 -7.76 -0.85 -9.55
CA ALA A 167 -7.54 -1.65 -8.36
C ALA A 167 -8.84 -2.37 -7.98
N PRO A 168 -8.75 -3.58 -7.38
CA PRO A 168 -7.53 -4.36 -7.16
C PRO A 168 -7.02 -5.06 -8.44
N LEU A 169 -5.71 -5.27 -8.53
CA LEU A 169 -5.03 -6.09 -9.53
C LEU A 169 -5.15 -7.58 -9.17
N THR A 170 -6.36 -8.11 -9.26
CA THR A 170 -6.57 -9.55 -9.08
C THR A 170 -5.85 -10.36 -10.15
N PRO A 171 -5.51 -11.64 -9.91
CA PRO A 171 -4.85 -12.47 -10.92
C PRO A 171 -5.57 -12.49 -12.27
N ALA A 172 -6.91 -12.58 -12.25
CA ALA A 172 -7.71 -12.51 -13.47
C ALA A 172 -7.58 -11.17 -14.21
N ALA A 173 -7.53 -10.05 -13.50
CA ALA A 173 -7.36 -8.72 -14.09
C ALA A 173 -5.95 -8.54 -14.68
N VAL A 174 -4.93 -9.04 -14.00
CA VAL A 174 -3.53 -8.98 -14.45
C VAL A 174 -3.34 -9.85 -15.69
N GLN A 175 -3.79 -11.10 -15.66
CA GLN A 175 -3.71 -12.02 -16.80
C GLN A 175 -4.37 -11.43 -18.05
N ALA A 176 -5.58 -10.88 -17.90
CA ALA A 176 -6.29 -10.24 -19.00
C ALA A 176 -5.55 -8.99 -19.53
N ALA A 177 -4.81 -8.30 -18.66
CA ALA A 177 -4.05 -7.11 -19.05
C ALA A 177 -2.74 -7.43 -19.79
N CYS A 178 -2.12 -8.60 -19.54
CA CYS A 178 -0.85 -9.01 -20.15
C CYS A 178 -0.96 -9.40 -21.64
N LEU A 179 -2.16 -9.73 -22.13
CA LEU A 179 -2.42 -10.11 -23.54
C LEU A 179 -1.63 -11.32 -24.06
N VAL A 180 -1.16 -12.18 -23.15
CA VAL A 180 -0.42 -13.38 -23.51
C VAL A 180 -1.41 -14.53 -23.75
N ASP A 181 -1.33 -15.16 -24.92
CA ASP A 181 -2.06 -16.40 -25.19
C ASP A 181 -1.26 -17.59 -24.64
N PRO A 182 -1.82 -18.41 -23.71
CA PRO A 182 -1.15 -19.61 -23.22
C PRO A 182 -0.72 -20.58 -24.33
N GLN A 183 -1.37 -20.56 -25.49
CA GLN A 183 -1.06 -21.42 -26.63
C GLN A 183 0.23 -21.01 -27.35
N HIS A 184 0.70 -19.77 -27.18
CA HIS A 184 1.92 -19.29 -27.83
C HIS A 184 3.21 -19.64 -27.06
N LEU A 185 3.10 -20.25 -25.88
CA LEU A 185 4.24 -20.57 -24.99
C LEU A 185 4.47 -22.07 -24.77
N VAL A 186 3.68 -22.95 -25.41
CA VAL A 186 4.02 -24.37 -25.52
C VAL A 186 5.14 -24.53 -26.54
N MET A 187 6.31 -24.99 -26.09
CA MET A 187 7.39 -25.40 -27.01
C MET A 187 6.94 -26.66 -27.77
N GLU A 188 6.88 -26.57 -29.09
CA GLU A 188 6.88 -27.75 -29.97
C GLU A 188 8.23 -28.50 -29.92
#